data_AF-A0AAW7QJX3-F1
#
_entry.id   AF-A0AAW7QJX3-F1
#
_cell.length_a   1.000
_cell.length_b   1.000
_cell.length_c   1.000
_cell.angle_alpha   90.00
_cell.angle_beta   90.00
_cell.angle_gamma   90.00
#
_symmetry.space_group_name_H-M   'P 1'
#
loop_
_entity.id
_entity.type
_entity.pdbx_description
1 polymer ?
#
loop_
_entity_poly.entity_id
_entity_poly.type
_entity_poly.pdbx_seq_one_letter_code
_entity_poly.pdbx_strand_id
1 'polypeptide(L)'
;MEARPAALEAAQDAAAHPDDEDALAALRLQLKKLLAEDDSLAQELARLLPQSGPAGQTVIASGNRSVAIGGNASGNVIITGDVKR
;
A
#
# COMPACT_ATOMS: atom_id res chain seq x y z
N MET A 1 26.42 -7.74 0.88
CA MET A 1 25.31 -7.20 0.07
C MET A 1 25.90 -6.72 -1.24
N GLU A 2 25.99 -7.58 -2.25
CA GLU A 2 26.34 -7.10 -3.59
C GLU A 2 25.11 -6.41 -4.16
N ALA A 3 25.21 -5.10 -4.37
CA ALA A 3 24.18 -4.36 -5.09
C ALA A 3 24.07 -4.96 -6.49
N ARG A 4 22.91 -5.53 -6.81
CA ARG A 4 22.68 -6.09 -8.15
C ARG A 4 22.67 -4.94 -9.14
N PRO A 5 23.64 -4.84 -10.06
CA PRO A 5 23.72 -3.72 -10.99
C PRO A 5 22.43 -3.59 -11.82
N ALA A 6 21.81 -4.72 -12.19
CA ALA A 6 20.54 -4.76 -12.90
C ALA A 6 19.34 -4.21 -12.12
N ALA A 7 19.34 -4.31 -10.78
CA ALA A 7 18.27 -3.74 -9.96
C ALA A 7 18.44 -2.21 -9.81
N LEU A 8 19.69 -1.75 -9.74
CA LEU A 8 20.01 -0.32 -9.71
C LEU A 8 19.68 0.35 -11.04
N GLU A 9 20.05 -0.26 -12.15
CA GLU A 9 19.74 0.20 -13.52
C GLU A 9 18.22 0.31 -13.73
N ALA A 10 17.47 -0.75 -13.42
CA ALA A 10 16.01 -0.73 -13.54
C ALA A 10 15.35 0.34 -12.64
N ALA A 11 15.93 0.64 -11.48
CA ALA A 11 15.45 1.72 -10.61
C ALA A 11 15.75 3.11 -11.18
N GLN A 12 16.89 3.30 -11.84
CA GLN A 12 17.24 4.54 -12.51
C GLN A 12 16.37 4.77 -13.75
N ASP A 13 16.12 3.73 -14.55
CA ASP A 13 15.28 3.81 -15.73
C ASP A 13 13.84 4.19 -15.38
N ALA A 14 13.26 3.54 -14.36
CA ALA A 14 11.92 3.88 -13.87
C ALA A 14 11.86 5.28 -13.24
N ALA A 15 12.95 5.77 -12.65
CA ALA A 15 13.02 7.14 -12.11
C ALA A 15 13.15 8.20 -13.22
N ALA A 16 13.87 7.89 -14.30
CA ALA A 16 14.01 8.76 -15.46
C ALA A 16 12.74 8.78 -16.33
N HIS A 17 12.03 7.65 -16.40
CA HIS A 17 10.84 7.46 -17.22
C HIS A 17 9.69 6.87 -16.39
N PRO A 18 9.04 7.68 -15.52
CA PRO A 18 8.00 7.20 -14.62
C PRO A 18 6.70 6.76 -15.30
N ASP A 19 6.46 7.20 -16.54
CA ASP A 19 5.29 6.83 -17.34
C ASP A 19 5.58 5.66 -18.32
N ASP A 20 6.81 5.14 -18.33
CA ASP A 20 7.21 4.02 -19.18
C ASP A 20 6.86 2.69 -18.50
N GLU A 21 5.84 2.02 -19.04
CA GLU A 21 5.36 0.73 -18.52
C GLU A 21 6.42 -0.37 -18.58
N ASP A 22 7.32 -0.35 -19.57
CA ASP A 22 8.39 -1.35 -19.71
C ASP A 22 9.48 -1.13 -18.65
N ALA A 23 9.85 0.13 -18.39
CA ALA A 23 10.79 0.48 -17.32
C ALA A 23 10.23 0.11 -15.93
N LEU A 24 8.95 0.38 -15.70
CA LEU A 24 8.23 -0.03 -14.48
C LEU A 24 8.15 -1.56 -14.35
N ALA A 25 7.89 -2.27 -15.45
CA ALA A 25 7.84 -3.73 -15.48
C ALA A 25 9.21 -4.35 -15.16
N ALA A 26 10.29 -3.78 -15.70
CA ALA A 26 11.66 -4.21 -15.42
C ALA A 26 12.01 -4.04 -13.93
N LEU A 27 11.71 -2.87 -13.33
CA LEU A 27 11.90 -2.64 -11.90
C LEU A 27 11.11 -3.64 -11.05
N ARG A 28 9.84 -3.87 -11.39
CA ARG A 28 8.99 -4.85 -10.69
C ARG A 28 9.57 -6.25 -10.75
N LEU A 29 10.12 -6.67 -11.89
CA LEU A 29 10.75 -7.97 -12.04
C LEU A 29 12.01 -8.12 -11.18
N GLN A 30 12.88 -7.10 -11.16
CA GLN A 30 14.09 -7.14 -10.35
C GLN A 30 13.78 -7.13 -8.85
N LEU A 31 12.80 -6.34 -8.41
CA LEU A 31 12.31 -6.35 -7.03
C LEU A 31 11.76 -7.72 -6.64
N LYS A 32 10.95 -8.37 -7.50
CA LYS A 32 10.45 -9.73 -7.25
C LYS A 32 11.57 -10.75 -7.04
N LYS A 33 12.62 -10.70 -7.86
CA LYS A 33 13.78 -11.61 -7.72
C LYS A 33 14.51 -11.37 -6.41
N LEU A 34 14.73 -10.11 -6.05
CA LEU A 34 15.42 -9.74 -4.80
C LEU A 34 14.62 -10.16 -3.56
N LEU A 35 13.30 -9.94 -3.58
CA LEU A 35 12.41 -10.33 -2.49
C LEU A 35 12.22 -11.84 -2.37
N ALA A 36 12.35 -12.59 -3.47
CA ALA A 36 12.27 -14.05 -3.45
C ALA A 36 13.55 -14.71 -2.90
N GLU A 37 14.69 -14.01 -2.96
CA GLU A 37 15.96 -14.47 -2.41
C GLU A 37 16.17 -14.03 -0.96
N ASP A 38 15.53 -12.94 -0.54
CA ASP A 38 15.66 -12.37 0.80
C ASP A 38 14.28 -12.10 1.42
N ASP A 39 13.75 -13.12 2.09
CA ASP A 39 12.48 -13.03 2.83
C ASP A 39 12.53 -12.00 3.97
N SER A 40 13.72 -11.73 4.54
CA SER A 40 13.87 -10.76 5.62
C SER A 40 13.71 -9.33 5.10
N LEU A 41 14.30 -9.05 3.94
CA LEU A 41 14.10 -7.80 3.22
C LEU A 41 12.62 -7.60 2.85
N ALA A 42 11.91 -8.66 2.45
CA ALA A 42 10.48 -8.57 2.16
C ALA A 42 9.63 -8.20 3.38
N GLN A 43 9.96 -8.74 4.56
CA GLN A 43 9.28 -8.40 5.80
C GLN A 43 9.58 -6.97 6.27
N GLU A 44 10.83 -6.51 6.15
CA GLU A 44 11.19 -5.13 6.47
C GLU A 44 10.50 -4.15 5.52
N LEU A 45 10.48 -4.46 4.22
CA LEU A 45 9.81 -3.65 3.21
C LEU A 45 8.30 -3.57 3.47
N ALA A 46 7.66 -4.68 3.86
CA ALA A 46 6.24 -4.71 4.24
C ALA A 46 5.92 -3.91 5.52
N ARG A 47 6.91 -3.63 6.37
CA ARG A 47 6.78 -2.76 7.56
C ARG A 47 7.01 -1.28 7.22
N LEU A 48 7.89 -1.00 6.26
CA LEU A 48 8.28 0.36 5.89
C LEU A 48 7.34 0.99 4.87
N LEU A 49 6.81 0.22 3.92
CA LEU A 49 5.76 0.76 3.06
C LEU A 49 4.52 1.01 3.92
N PRO A 50 3.83 2.15 3.74
CA PRO A 50 2.47 2.24 4.22
C PRO A 50 1.77 1.00 3.66
N GLN A 51 1.21 0.17 4.54
CA GLN A 51 0.25 -0.82 4.09
C GLN A 51 -0.87 0.02 3.51
N SER A 52 -0.81 0.27 2.21
CA SER A 52 -1.85 0.97 1.48
C SER A 52 -3.10 0.20 1.82
N GLY A 53 -3.87 0.72 2.77
CA GLY A 53 -5.18 0.17 3.10
C GLY A 53 -5.88 -0.04 1.77
N PRO A 54 -6.55 -1.18 1.56
CA PRO A 54 -6.83 -1.73 0.24
C PRO A 54 -7.25 -0.60 -0.70
N ALA A 55 -6.42 -0.34 -1.73
CA ALA A 55 -6.76 0.59 -2.78
C ALA A 55 -8.11 0.12 -3.35
N GLY A 56 -9.20 0.80 -2.99
CA GLY A 56 -10.56 0.33 -3.23
C GLY A 56 -11.46 0.14 -2.00
N GLN A 57 -11.08 0.56 -0.79
CA GLN A 57 -12.01 0.54 0.35
C GLN A 57 -13.07 1.65 0.20
N THR A 58 -14.08 1.39 -0.63
CA THR A 58 -15.31 2.18 -0.70
C THR A 58 -16.16 1.86 0.52
N VAL A 59 -16.34 2.86 1.39
CA VAL A 59 -17.05 2.71 2.67
C VAL A 59 -18.30 3.56 2.58
N ILE A 60 -19.44 2.90 2.35
CA ILE A 60 -20.74 3.57 2.18
C ILE A 60 -21.60 3.24 3.40
N ALA A 61 -21.93 4.27 4.17
CA ALA A 61 -23.05 4.25 5.11
C ALA A 61 -24.22 4.96 4.44
N SER A 62 -25.32 4.25 4.21
CA SER A 62 -26.58 4.85 3.73
C SER A 62 -27.70 4.49 4.70
N GLY A 63 -28.65 5.40 4.90
CA GLY A 63 -29.70 5.28 5.90
C GLY A 63 -29.54 6.23 7.10
N ASN A 64 -30.64 6.43 7.82
CA ASN A 64 -30.66 7.31 8.98
C ASN A 64 -29.91 6.64 10.15
N ARG A 65 -28.97 7.38 10.79
CA ARG A 65 -28.07 6.87 11.84
C ARG A 65 -26.97 5.90 11.36
N SER A 66 -26.64 5.89 10.07
CA SER A 66 -25.59 5.00 9.55
C SER A 66 -24.18 5.55 9.82
N VAL A 67 -23.28 4.69 10.29
CA VAL A 67 -21.86 4.99 10.51
C VAL A 67 -21.04 3.89 9.84
N ALA A 68 -20.04 4.27 9.05
CA ALA A 68 -19.14 3.34 8.40
C ALA A 68 -17.68 3.79 8.58
N ILE A 69 -16.80 2.84 8.89
CA ILE A 69 -15.41 3.09 9.28
C ILE A 69 -14.51 2.28 8.34
N GLY A 70 -13.71 2.99 7.55
CA GLY A 70 -12.81 2.40 6.55
C GLY A 70 -11.44 2.00 7.04
N GLY A 71 -11.28 1.77 8.34
CA GLY A 71 -9.98 1.61 8.96
C GLY A 71 -10.12 1.36 10.46
N ASN A 72 -9.13 1.79 11.25
CA ASN A 72 -9.13 1.59 12.70
C ASN A 72 -9.92 2.69 13.42
N ALA A 73 -10.78 2.32 14.38
CA ALA A 73 -11.51 3.24 15.26
C ALA A 73 -11.35 2.87 16.74
N SER A 74 -10.11 2.65 17.17
CA SER A 74 -9.79 2.41 18.58
C SER A 74 -9.97 3.69 19.41
N GLY A 75 -10.59 3.57 20.59
CA GLY A 75 -10.81 4.68 21.51
C GLY A 75 -12.03 5.56 21.23
N ASN A 76 -12.85 5.21 20.23
CA ASN A 76 -14.00 6.04 19.84
C ASN A 76 -15.29 5.64 20.56
N VAL A 77 -16.12 6.65 20.89
CA VAL A 77 -17.53 6.49 21.28
C VAL A 77 -18.38 7.06 20.15
N ILE A 78 -19.23 6.24 19.54
CA ILE A 78 -20.05 6.64 18.39
C ILE A 78 -21.51 6.72 18.85
N ILE A 79 -22.05 7.94 18.89
CA ILE A 79 -23.43 8.22 19.29
C ILE A 79 -24.17 8.76 18.06
N THR A 80 -25.07 7.96 17.50
CA THR A 80 -25.86 8.34 16.32
C THR A 80 -27.15 9.09 16.65
N GLY A 81 -27.41 9.30 17.95
CA GLY A 81 -28.55 10.02 18.51
C GLY A 81 -29.92 9.35 18.29
N ASP A 82 -30.86 9.66 19.20
CA ASP A 82 -32.29 9.75 18.94
C ASP A 82 -32.77 11.07 19.60
N VAL A 83 -33.75 11.75 19.01
CA VAL A 83 -34.41 12.88 19.67
C VAL A 83 -35.28 12.33 20.81
N LYS A 84 -35.06 12.82 22.03
CA LYS A 84 -36.03 12.61 23.12
C LYS A 84 -37.36 13.21 22.66
N ARG A 85 -38.40 12.39 22.58
CA ARG A 85 -39.78 12.85 22.40
C ARG A 85 -40.33 13.37 23.71
#